data_AF-A0A8T9Q7C8-F1
#
_entry.id   AF-A0A8T9Q7C8-F1
#
_cell.length_a   1.000
_cell.length_b   1.000
_cell.length_c   1.000
_cell.angle_alpha   90.00
_cell.angle_beta   90.00
_cell.angle_gamma   90.00
#
_symmetry.space_group_name_H-M   'P 1'
#
loop_
_entity.id
_entity.type
_entity.pdbx_description
1 polymer ?
#
loop_
_entity_poly.entity_id
_entity_poly.type
_entity_poly.pdbx_seq_one_letter_code
_entity_poly.pdbx_strand_id
1 'polypeptide(L)'
;MEYADQAPHVGASTLFLVTPRVPYRWLPLTEDFAGYSCLFDDAFLLPARSGVVLAELPIFQPGAYPVWEVAEADCVAIEAIFQKMAHELGSGYAYKHDLLRTYLWELIHLVQKLQPAPAPLATHSAAERVAAQFTELLEQQFPRHSPQPPLRLRTATDYAHQLAVHVNHLNRVLKETTGHTTTALISRRLTQEAKLLLKQTAWSISEIADSLGFADVAHFCTFFKRHAAQTPGDFRRLAVFGL
;
A
#
# COMPACT_ATOMS: atom_id res chain seq x y z
N MET A 1 6.03 14.22 -20.56
CA MET A 1 5.91 13.14 -19.55
C MET A 1 5.56 11.86 -20.31
N GLU A 2 6.38 10.83 -20.25
CA GLU A 2 6.00 9.51 -20.79
C GLU A 2 5.54 8.63 -19.63
N TYR A 3 4.24 8.33 -19.60
CA TYR A 3 3.65 7.34 -18.73
C TYR A 3 3.00 6.30 -19.63
N ALA A 4 3.53 5.07 -19.66
CA ALA A 4 2.98 3.94 -20.43
C ALA A 4 2.58 4.30 -21.88
N ASP A 5 3.53 4.80 -22.69
CA ASP A 5 3.31 5.18 -24.10
C ASP A 5 2.26 6.28 -24.36
N GLN A 6 1.85 7.04 -23.35
CA GLN A 6 1.02 8.23 -23.52
C GLN A 6 1.72 9.47 -22.98
N ALA A 7 1.66 10.55 -23.77
CA ALA A 7 2.16 11.87 -23.44
C ALA A 7 1.00 12.79 -23.04
N PRO A 8 0.50 12.74 -21.79
CA PRO A 8 -0.50 13.69 -21.36
C PRO A 8 0.11 15.09 -21.31
N HIS A 9 -0.56 16.04 -21.95
CA HIS A 9 -0.26 17.47 -21.80
C HIS A 9 -0.53 17.86 -20.34
N VAL A 10 0.48 18.41 -19.68
CA VAL A 10 0.37 18.93 -18.31
C VAL A 10 -0.07 20.37 -18.42
N GLY A 11 -1.33 20.65 -18.07
CA GLY A 11 -1.86 22.01 -17.93
C GLY A 11 -1.40 22.67 -16.63
N ALA A 12 -1.81 23.93 -16.41
CA ALA A 12 -1.38 24.74 -15.26
C ALA A 12 -1.83 24.19 -13.88
N SER A 13 -2.83 23.29 -13.84
CA SER A 13 -3.48 22.79 -12.62
C SER A 13 -3.54 21.26 -12.62
N THR A 14 -2.39 20.61 -12.72
CA THR A 14 -2.31 19.15 -12.82
C THR A 14 -1.78 18.53 -11.54
N LEU A 15 -2.53 17.58 -10.97
CA LEU A 15 -2.07 16.75 -9.85
C LEU A 15 -1.49 15.45 -10.38
N PHE A 16 -0.32 15.07 -9.85
CA PHE A 16 0.38 13.85 -10.22
C PHE A 16 0.61 12.98 -8.98
N LEU A 17 0.09 11.75 -9.02
CA LEU A 17 0.36 10.73 -8.01
C LEU A 17 1.34 9.71 -8.57
N VAL A 18 2.47 9.60 -7.88
CA VAL A 18 3.54 8.70 -8.29
C VAL A 18 3.57 7.51 -7.35
N THR A 19 3.29 6.33 -7.88
CA THR A 19 3.56 5.09 -7.17
C THR A 19 4.97 4.62 -7.46
N PRO A 20 5.73 4.14 -6.46
CA PRO A 20 7.05 3.54 -6.69
C PRO A 20 6.99 2.23 -7.50
N ARG A 21 5.79 1.77 -7.85
CA ARG A 21 5.53 0.55 -8.61
C ARG A 21 5.47 0.77 -10.13
N VAL A 22 5.34 2.02 -10.59
CA VAL A 22 5.35 2.35 -12.02
C VAL A 22 6.60 3.18 -12.33
N PRO A 23 7.54 2.69 -13.16
CA PRO A 23 8.68 3.50 -13.58
C PRO A 23 8.17 4.72 -14.35
N TYR A 24 8.53 5.92 -13.90
CA TYR A 24 8.16 7.17 -14.53
C TYR A 24 9.40 7.93 -14.96
N ARG A 25 9.31 8.68 -16.06
CA ARG A 25 10.37 9.57 -16.52
C ARG A 25 9.81 11.00 -16.62
N TRP A 26 10.33 11.88 -15.77
CA TRP A 26 10.01 13.30 -15.83
C TRP A 26 10.88 13.97 -16.90
N LEU A 27 10.22 14.58 -17.88
CA LEU A 27 10.86 15.42 -18.90
C LEU A 27 10.22 16.80 -18.79
N PRO A 28 10.88 17.79 -18.17
CA PRO A 28 10.39 19.17 -18.17
C PRO A 28 10.36 19.68 -19.60
N LEU A 29 9.22 20.24 -20.02
CA LEU A 29 9.12 20.98 -21.29
C LEU A 29 9.53 22.45 -21.11
N THR A 30 9.59 22.95 -19.87
CA THR A 30 9.95 24.33 -19.53
C THR A 30 10.69 24.38 -18.18
N GLU A 31 11.63 25.32 -18.04
CA GLU A 31 12.47 25.49 -16.85
C GLU A 31 11.73 26.16 -15.67
N ASP A 32 10.58 26.81 -15.91
CA ASP A 32 9.78 27.50 -14.90
C ASP A 32 8.53 26.70 -14.52
N PHE A 33 8.67 25.75 -13.58
CA PHE A 33 7.52 25.16 -12.90
C PHE A 33 7.59 25.50 -11.41
N ALA A 34 6.53 26.13 -10.89
CA ALA A 34 6.33 26.29 -9.45
C ALA A 34 5.31 25.23 -9.01
N GLY A 35 5.71 24.35 -8.10
CA GLY A 35 4.83 23.27 -7.63
C GLY A 35 5.29 22.72 -6.29
N TYR A 36 4.36 22.07 -5.60
CA TYR A 36 4.65 21.38 -4.35
C TYR A 36 4.87 19.90 -4.62
N SER A 37 5.87 19.31 -3.96
CA SER A 37 6.09 17.87 -3.96
C SER A 37 6.15 17.37 -2.52
N CYS A 38 5.46 16.26 -2.25
CA CYS A 38 5.52 15.58 -0.97
C CYS A 38 6.02 14.15 -1.22
N LEU A 39 7.22 13.86 -0.73
CA LEU A 39 7.78 12.52 -0.69
C LEU A 39 7.72 12.02 0.75
N PHE A 40 7.14 10.85 0.96
CA PHE A 40 7.07 10.22 2.27
C PHE A 40 7.33 8.71 2.12
N ASP A 41 7.86 8.11 3.19
CA ASP A 41 8.01 6.66 3.30
C ASP A 41 6.69 6.05 3.81
N ASP A 42 6.37 4.83 3.40
CA ASP A 42 5.22 4.06 3.92
C ASP A 42 5.28 3.97 5.47
N ALA A 43 6.49 3.88 6.03
CA ALA A 43 6.70 3.87 7.48
C ALA A 43 6.23 5.17 8.17
N PHE A 44 6.22 6.31 7.47
CA PHE A 44 5.77 7.58 8.02
C PHE A 44 4.27 7.58 8.33
N LEU A 45 3.48 6.80 7.57
CA LEU A 45 2.04 6.67 7.75
C LEU A 45 1.66 5.48 8.66
N LEU A 46 2.61 4.63 9.04
CA LEU A 46 2.44 3.55 10.01
C LEU A 46 2.86 4.05 11.40
N PRO A 47 1.91 4.41 12.27
CA PRO A 47 0.85 3.52 12.71
C PRO A 47 -0.52 4.20 12.54
N ALA A 48 -1.05 4.19 11.32
CA ALA A 48 -2.41 4.64 11.09
C ALA A 48 -3.36 3.79 11.94
N ARG A 49 -3.96 4.43 12.96
CA ARG A 49 -5.01 3.85 13.81
C ARG A 49 -6.22 3.34 13.01
N SER A 50 -6.28 3.65 11.71
CA SER A 50 -7.36 3.29 10.80
C SER A 50 -7.23 1.91 10.15
N GLY A 51 -6.09 1.22 10.27
CA GLY A 51 -5.90 -0.09 9.63
C GLY A 51 -5.84 -0.05 8.09
N VAL A 52 -5.81 1.15 7.50
CA VAL A 52 -5.76 1.35 6.05
C VAL A 52 -4.32 1.19 5.57
N VAL A 53 -4.08 0.18 4.74
CA VAL A 53 -2.80 -0.02 4.07
C VAL A 53 -2.75 0.92 2.87
N LEU A 54 -1.74 1.79 2.80
CA LEU A 54 -1.61 2.74 1.69
C LEU A 54 -1.65 2.04 0.33
N ALA A 55 -0.93 0.92 0.19
CA ALA A 55 -0.87 0.18 -1.06
C ALA A 55 -2.22 -0.36 -1.57
N GLU A 56 -3.27 -0.34 -0.74
CA GLU A 56 -4.63 -0.79 -1.09
C GLU A 56 -5.57 0.34 -1.49
N LEU A 57 -5.21 1.60 -1.19
CA LEU A 57 -6.06 2.73 -1.54
C LEU A 57 -6.29 2.77 -3.07
N PRO A 58 -7.53 3.06 -3.52
CA PRO A 58 -7.85 3.20 -4.94
C PRO A 58 -6.90 4.11 -5.73
N ILE A 59 -6.34 5.15 -5.10
CA ILE A 59 -5.36 6.06 -5.71
C ILE A 59 -4.02 5.40 -6.06
N PHE A 60 -3.70 4.25 -5.47
CA PHE A 60 -2.44 3.53 -5.66
C PHE A 60 -2.62 2.17 -6.38
N GLN A 61 -3.85 1.86 -6.83
CA GLN A 61 -4.14 0.65 -7.61
C GLN A 61 -3.71 0.82 -9.09
N PRO A 62 -3.26 -0.25 -9.77
CA PRO A 62 -2.96 -0.22 -11.20
C PRO A 62 -4.22 0.17 -11.99
N GLY A 63 -4.13 1.23 -12.80
CA GLY A 63 -5.28 1.79 -13.54
C GLY A 63 -5.91 3.03 -12.91
N ALA A 64 -5.45 3.47 -11.73
CA ALA A 64 -5.72 4.81 -11.25
C ALA A 64 -5.08 5.83 -12.21
N TYR A 65 -5.84 6.83 -12.66
CA TYR A 65 -5.31 7.95 -13.43
C TYR A 65 -4.15 8.56 -12.65
N PRO A 66 -2.89 8.48 -13.12
CA PRO A 66 -1.77 9.04 -12.36
C PRO A 66 -1.76 10.58 -12.47
N VAL A 67 -2.36 11.12 -13.53
CA VAL A 67 -2.41 12.53 -13.90
C VAL A 67 -3.87 12.90 -14.14
N TRP A 68 -4.36 13.94 -13.47
CA TRP A 68 -5.63 14.56 -13.86
C TRP A 68 -5.60 16.07 -13.65
N GLU A 69 -6.42 16.77 -14.44
CA GLU A 69 -6.66 18.19 -14.25
C GLU A 69 -7.58 18.39 -13.05
N VAL A 70 -7.17 19.29 -12.17
CA VAL A 70 -7.89 19.64 -10.96
C VAL A 70 -8.52 21.01 -11.17
N ALA A 71 -9.77 21.18 -10.72
CA ALA A 71 -10.43 22.47 -10.79
C ALA A 71 -9.70 23.49 -9.92
N GLU A 72 -9.72 24.76 -10.31
CA GLU A 72 -8.96 25.83 -9.64
C GLU A 72 -9.30 25.96 -8.15
N ALA A 73 -10.56 25.74 -7.76
CA ALA A 73 -11.00 25.74 -6.37
C ALA A 73 -10.37 24.60 -5.54
N ASP A 74 -10.20 23.43 -6.15
CA ASP A 74 -9.61 22.25 -5.50
C ASP A 74 -8.08 22.37 -5.43
N CYS A 75 -7.45 23.04 -6.41
CA CYS A 75 -6.04 23.41 -6.36
C CYS A 75 -5.74 24.30 -5.15
N VAL A 76 -6.58 25.31 -4.88
CA VAL A 76 -6.44 26.18 -3.71
C VAL A 76 -6.55 25.37 -2.41
N ALA A 77 -7.47 24.40 -2.34
CA ALA A 77 -7.63 23.55 -1.17
C ALA A 77 -6.41 22.64 -0.94
N ILE A 78 -5.87 22.04 -2.01
CA ILE A 78 -4.65 21.22 -1.95
C ILE A 78 -3.45 22.07 -1.56
N GLU A 79 -3.27 23.23 -2.18
CA GLU A 79 -2.20 24.17 -1.87
C GLU A 79 -2.23 24.59 -0.40
N ALA A 80 -3.42 24.87 0.15
CA ALA A 80 -3.56 25.21 1.56
C ALA A 80 -3.05 24.10 2.49
N ILE A 81 -3.22 22.82 2.13
CA ILE A 81 -2.67 21.69 2.90
C ILE A 81 -1.14 21.68 2.82
N PHE A 82 -0.57 21.89 1.63
CA PHE A 82 0.89 21.98 1.46
C PHE A 82 1.51 23.15 2.24
N GLN A 83 0.85 24.30 2.25
CA GLN A 83 1.30 25.46 3.04
C GLN A 83 1.24 25.17 4.54
N LYS A 84 0.18 24.50 5.04
CA LYS A 84 0.12 24.02 6.43
C LYS A 84 1.27 23.07 6.76
N MET A 85 1.56 22.11 5.87
CA MET A 85 2.67 21.18 6.06
C MET A 85 4.03 21.89 6.08
N ALA A 86 4.26 22.83 5.17
CA ALA A 86 5.51 23.61 5.09
C ALA A 86 5.72 24.48 6.33
N HIS A 87 4.66 25.15 6.82
CA HIS A 87 4.71 25.94 8.04
C HIS A 87 5.04 25.07 9.26
N GLU A 88 4.40 23.90 9.36
CA GLU A 88 4.60 22.99 10.49
C GLU A 88 6.00 22.33 10.48
N LEU A 89 6.55 22.06 9.29
CA LEU A 89 7.93 21.57 9.16
C LEU A 89 8.96 22.55 9.73
N GLY A 90 8.73 23.85 9.56
CA GLY A 90 9.55 24.93 10.13
C GLY A 90 9.26 25.23 11.60
N SER A 91 8.25 24.60 12.20
CA SER A 91 7.86 24.84 13.58
C SER A 91 8.75 24.09 14.58
N GLY A 92 8.86 24.64 15.80
CA GLY A 92 9.47 23.98 16.95
C GLY A 92 8.52 23.07 17.73
N TYR A 93 7.37 22.71 17.17
CA TYR A 93 6.35 21.96 17.90
C TYR A 93 6.79 20.51 18.16
N ALA A 94 6.59 20.05 19.40
CA ALA A 94 7.05 18.74 19.85
C ALA A 94 6.37 17.56 19.13
N TYR A 95 5.11 17.73 18.69
CA TYR A 95 4.33 16.68 18.01
C TYR A 95 4.11 16.97 16.51
N LYS A 96 5.01 17.75 15.89
CA LYS A 96 4.87 18.16 14.49
C LYS A 96 4.69 16.99 13.51
N HIS A 97 5.36 15.86 13.74
CA HIS A 97 5.22 14.69 12.86
C HIS A 97 3.83 14.04 12.94
N ASP A 98 3.18 14.08 14.09
CA ASP A 98 1.81 13.57 14.25
C ASP A 98 0.80 14.46 13.53
N LEU A 99 1.02 15.78 13.59
CA LEU A 99 0.21 16.76 12.87
C LEU A 99 0.43 16.69 11.35
N LEU A 100 1.69 16.54 10.91
CA LEU A 100 2.04 16.31 9.50
C LEU A 100 1.39 15.05 8.94
N ARG A 101 1.33 13.96 9.72
CA ARG A 101 0.57 12.76 9.31
C ARG A 101 -0.92 13.05 9.11
N THR A 102 -1.50 13.90 9.96
CA THR A 102 -2.92 14.27 9.86
C THR A 102 -3.17 15.07 8.57
N TYR A 103 -2.31 16.04 8.26
CA TYR A 103 -2.38 16.78 7.00
C TYR A 103 -2.15 15.90 5.77
N LEU A 104 -1.23 14.94 5.86
CA LEU A 104 -1.00 13.99 4.77
C LEU A 104 -2.23 13.09 4.54
N TRP A 105 -2.91 12.64 5.60
CA TRP A 105 -4.17 11.93 5.47
C TRP A 105 -5.29 12.80 4.88
N GLU A 106 -5.40 14.06 5.31
CA GLU A 106 -6.35 15.01 4.74
C GLU A 106 -6.11 15.18 3.23
N LEU A 107 -4.85 15.33 2.82
CA LEU A 107 -4.45 15.41 1.41
C LEU A 107 -4.86 14.16 0.65
N ILE A 108 -4.54 12.96 1.16
CA ILE A 108 -4.89 11.68 0.52
C ILE A 108 -6.40 11.57 0.29
N HIS A 109 -7.22 11.89 1.30
CA HIS A 109 -8.69 11.80 1.19
C HIS A 109 -9.26 12.87 0.26
N LEU A 110 -8.70 14.08 0.26
CA LEU A 110 -9.11 15.14 -0.66
C LEU A 110 -8.83 14.71 -2.10
N VAL A 111 -7.61 14.26 -2.37
CA VAL A 111 -7.21 13.76 -3.69
C VAL A 111 -8.05 12.57 -4.13
N GLN A 112 -8.40 11.66 -3.21
CA GLN A 112 -9.31 10.55 -3.49
C GLN A 112 -10.73 10.99 -3.84
N LYS A 113 -11.27 12.00 -3.16
CA LYS A 113 -12.59 12.59 -3.48
C LYS A 113 -12.61 13.27 -4.85
N LEU A 114 -11.47 13.81 -5.26
CA LEU A 114 -11.28 14.52 -6.52
C LEU A 114 -10.95 13.59 -7.68
N GLN A 115 -10.73 12.30 -7.44
CA GLN A 115 -10.64 11.35 -8.54
C GLN A 115 -11.95 11.43 -9.32
N PRO A 116 -11.90 11.70 -10.64
CA PRO A 116 -13.10 11.60 -11.45
C PRO A 116 -13.70 10.20 -11.26
N ALA A 117 -15.03 10.11 -11.20
CA ALA A 117 -15.71 8.82 -11.22
C ALA A 117 -15.07 7.98 -12.32
N PRO A 118 -14.68 6.72 -12.05
CA PRO A 118 -13.95 5.91 -13.02
C PRO A 118 -14.70 6.01 -14.35
N ALA A 119 -14.03 6.52 -15.39
CA ALA A 119 -14.60 6.57 -16.72
C ALA A 119 -15.21 5.20 -17.02
N PRO A 120 -16.36 5.12 -17.71
CA PRO A 120 -17.01 3.85 -18.01
C PRO A 120 -15.95 2.93 -18.59
N LEU A 121 -15.64 1.92 -17.78
CA LEU A 121 -14.50 1.02 -17.85
C LEU A 121 -13.97 0.90 -19.28
N ALA A 122 -12.78 1.44 -19.55
CA ALA A 122 -11.93 0.80 -20.54
C ALA A 122 -11.85 -0.65 -20.08
N THR A 123 -12.48 -1.55 -20.84
CA THR A 123 -12.77 -2.93 -20.46
C THR A 123 -11.60 -3.51 -19.68
N HIS A 124 -11.70 -3.57 -18.34
CA HIS A 124 -10.68 -4.22 -17.54
C HIS A 124 -10.53 -5.62 -18.13
N SER A 125 -9.31 -5.94 -18.54
CA SER A 125 -9.05 -7.28 -19.06
C SER A 125 -9.48 -8.27 -17.99
N ALA A 126 -9.92 -9.48 -18.39
CA ALA A 126 -10.30 -10.49 -17.41
C ALA A 126 -9.19 -10.74 -16.37
N ALA A 127 -7.93 -10.53 -16.78
CA ALA A 127 -6.74 -10.58 -15.93
C ALA A 127 -6.73 -9.49 -14.84
N GLU A 128 -7.00 -8.23 -15.16
CA GLU A 128 -7.03 -7.14 -14.17
C GLU A 128 -8.11 -7.36 -13.12
N ARG A 129 -9.29 -7.85 -13.52
CA ARG A 129 -10.36 -8.19 -12.58
C ARG A 129 -9.94 -9.30 -11.61
N VAL A 130 -9.28 -10.34 -12.12
CA VAL A 130 -8.77 -11.44 -11.28
C VAL A 130 -7.68 -10.93 -10.31
N ALA A 131 -6.80 -10.03 -10.75
CA ALA A 131 -5.77 -9.44 -9.90
C ALA A 131 -6.37 -8.58 -8.77
N ALA A 132 -7.39 -7.77 -9.09
CA ALA A 132 -8.11 -6.96 -8.12
C ALA A 132 -8.83 -7.84 -7.08
N GLN A 133 -9.58 -8.85 -7.55
CA GLN A 133 -10.28 -9.79 -6.66
C GLN A 133 -9.33 -10.60 -5.77
N PHE A 134 -8.16 -10.99 -6.28
CA PHE A 134 -7.13 -11.63 -5.47
C PHE A 134 -6.66 -10.72 -4.33
N THR A 135 -6.38 -9.45 -4.66
CA THR A 135 -5.90 -8.47 -3.68
C THR A 135 -6.95 -8.24 -2.59
N GLU A 136 -8.22 -8.08 -2.98
CA GLU A 136 -9.32 -7.95 -2.04
C GLU A 136 -9.46 -9.18 -1.12
N LEU A 137 -9.45 -10.39 -1.69
CA LEU A 137 -9.53 -11.63 -0.90
C LEU A 137 -8.33 -11.83 0.04
N LEU A 138 -7.15 -11.37 -0.34
CA LEU A 138 -5.96 -11.42 0.49
C LEU A 138 -6.13 -10.52 1.71
N GLU A 139 -6.60 -9.29 1.50
CA GLU A 139 -6.67 -8.26 2.55
C GLU A 139 -7.86 -8.44 3.50
N GLN A 140 -8.95 -9.07 3.05
CA GLN A 140 -10.08 -9.43 3.92
C GLN A 140 -9.70 -10.31 5.13
N GLN A 141 -8.51 -10.89 5.14
CA GLN A 141 -8.03 -11.75 6.23
C GLN A 141 -7.19 -11.01 7.28
N PHE A 142 -6.96 -9.71 7.08
CA PHE A 142 -6.11 -8.85 7.90
C PHE A 142 -6.85 -7.54 8.27
N PRO A 143 -6.42 -6.85 9.34
CA PRO A 143 -5.45 -7.29 10.34
C PRO A 143 -6.00 -8.40 11.25
N ARG A 144 -5.08 -9.15 11.86
CA ARG A 144 -5.39 -10.26 12.77
C ARG A 144 -5.65 -9.72 14.18
N HIS A 145 -6.91 -9.71 14.59
CA HIS A 145 -7.31 -9.25 15.93
C HIS A 145 -7.34 -10.36 17.00
N SER A 146 -7.29 -11.63 16.60
CA SER A 146 -7.29 -12.78 17.51
C SER A 146 -6.34 -13.90 17.04
N PRO A 147 -5.74 -14.68 17.97
CA PRO A 147 -4.96 -15.87 17.63
C PRO A 147 -5.78 -16.95 16.91
N GLN A 148 -7.10 -16.99 17.15
CA GLN A 148 -8.02 -17.96 16.56
C GLN A 148 -9.26 -17.27 15.97
N PRO A 149 -9.88 -17.84 14.91
CA PRO A 149 -9.45 -19.03 14.15
C PRO A 149 -8.27 -18.73 13.20
N PRO A 150 -7.48 -19.73 12.76
CA PRO A 150 -6.35 -19.53 11.84
C PRO A 150 -6.79 -18.95 10.49
N LEU A 151 -5.84 -18.42 9.72
CA LEU A 151 -6.08 -17.98 8.34
C LEU A 151 -6.67 -19.10 7.48
N ARG A 152 -7.70 -18.77 6.70
CA ARG A 152 -8.42 -19.73 5.84
C ARG A 152 -7.74 -19.96 4.50
N LEU A 153 -7.16 -18.91 3.91
CA LEU A 153 -6.49 -18.98 2.60
C LEU A 153 -5.00 -18.75 2.82
N ARG A 154 -4.16 -19.68 2.37
CA ARG A 154 -2.71 -19.65 2.63
C ARG A 154 -1.86 -19.96 1.42
N THR A 155 -2.42 -20.66 0.44
CA THR A 155 -1.71 -21.13 -0.73
C THR A 155 -2.30 -20.50 -1.99
N ALA A 156 -1.49 -20.41 -3.04
CA ALA A 156 -1.98 -19.97 -4.34
C ALA A 156 -3.18 -20.79 -4.84
N THR A 157 -3.24 -22.08 -4.46
CA THR A 157 -4.36 -22.97 -4.77
C THR A 157 -5.64 -22.57 -4.07
N ASP A 158 -5.57 -22.18 -2.79
CA ASP A 158 -6.75 -21.75 -2.04
C ASP A 158 -7.39 -20.51 -2.67
N TYR A 159 -6.56 -19.51 -3.01
CA TYR A 159 -7.02 -18.29 -3.68
C TYR A 159 -7.57 -18.57 -5.07
N ALA A 160 -6.90 -19.42 -5.86
CA ALA A 160 -7.37 -19.78 -7.19
C ALA A 160 -8.73 -20.49 -7.14
N HIS A 161 -8.91 -21.40 -6.17
CA HIS A 161 -10.18 -22.08 -5.95
C HIS A 161 -11.29 -21.09 -5.55
N GLN A 162 -11.01 -20.17 -4.62
CA GLN A 162 -11.96 -19.15 -4.18
C GLN A 162 -12.37 -18.20 -5.32
N LEU A 163 -11.45 -17.92 -6.25
CA LEU A 163 -11.67 -17.08 -7.43
C LEU A 163 -12.25 -17.84 -8.62
N ALA A 164 -12.49 -19.15 -8.50
CA ALA A 164 -12.92 -20.03 -9.60
C ALA A 164 -12.01 -19.95 -10.84
N VAL A 165 -10.69 -19.85 -10.64
CA VAL A 165 -9.69 -19.82 -11.71
C VAL A 165 -8.63 -20.90 -11.53
N HIS A 166 -7.91 -21.24 -12.60
CA HIS A 166 -6.78 -22.15 -12.51
C HIS A 166 -5.57 -21.49 -11.84
N VAL A 167 -4.84 -22.22 -10.98
CA VAL A 167 -3.68 -21.71 -10.22
C VAL A 167 -2.60 -21.11 -11.12
N ASN A 168 -2.32 -21.74 -12.26
CA ASN A 168 -1.35 -21.23 -13.24
C ASN A 168 -1.83 -19.94 -13.91
N HIS A 169 -3.14 -19.80 -14.14
CA HIS A 169 -3.70 -18.57 -14.67
C HIS A 169 -3.57 -17.44 -13.65
N LEU A 170 -3.93 -17.68 -12.39
CA LEU A 170 -3.77 -16.72 -11.30
C LEU A 170 -2.31 -16.27 -11.16
N ASN A 171 -1.36 -17.20 -11.13
CA ASN A 171 0.07 -16.86 -11.05
C ASN A 171 0.54 -16.03 -12.23
N ARG A 172 0.11 -16.38 -13.46
CA ARG A 172 0.48 -15.63 -14.66
C ARG A 172 -0.07 -14.21 -14.60
N VAL A 173 -1.37 -14.07 -14.32
CA VAL A 173 -2.06 -12.78 -14.21
C VAL A 173 -1.40 -11.89 -13.16
N LEU A 174 -1.14 -12.41 -11.96
CA LEU A 174 -0.51 -11.62 -10.90
C LEU A 174 0.93 -11.25 -11.24
N LYS A 175 1.68 -12.13 -11.93
CA LYS A 175 3.04 -11.81 -12.36
C LYS A 175 3.07 -10.72 -13.42
N GLU A 176 2.15 -10.76 -14.38
CA GLU A 176 2.02 -9.74 -15.44
C GLU A 176 1.58 -8.39 -14.88
N THR A 177 0.63 -8.39 -13.94
CA THR A 177 0.05 -7.15 -13.39
C THR A 177 0.87 -6.55 -12.25
N THR A 178 1.51 -7.36 -11.41
CA THR A 178 2.20 -6.90 -10.19
C THR A 178 3.71 -7.13 -10.20
N GLY A 179 4.25 -7.84 -11.19
CA GLY A 179 5.65 -8.28 -11.23
C GLY A 179 5.98 -9.44 -10.27
N HIS A 180 5.01 -9.93 -9.50
CA HIS A 180 5.23 -10.93 -8.45
C HIS A 180 4.33 -12.15 -8.59
N THR A 181 4.82 -13.31 -8.17
CA THR A 181 4.02 -14.54 -8.13
C THR A 181 2.99 -14.51 -7.01
N THR A 182 1.92 -15.31 -7.12
CA THR A 182 0.88 -15.40 -6.08
C THR A 182 1.49 -15.72 -4.71
N THR A 183 2.41 -16.70 -4.66
CA THR A 183 3.09 -17.11 -3.43
C THR A 183 3.95 -15.98 -2.84
N ALA A 184 4.59 -15.16 -3.67
CA ALA A 184 5.39 -14.03 -3.21
C ALA A 184 4.51 -12.95 -2.58
N LEU A 185 3.36 -12.65 -3.19
CA LEU A 185 2.39 -11.68 -2.66
C LEU A 185 1.83 -12.12 -1.30
N ILE A 186 1.38 -13.38 -1.20
CA ILE A 186 0.90 -13.97 0.07
C ILE A 186 2.01 -13.91 1.12
N SER A 187 3.23 -14.34 0.78
CA SER A 187 4.35 -14.36 1.71
C SER A 187 4.72 -12.96 2.21
N ARG A 188 4.70 -11.96 1.33
CA ARG A 188 4.99 -10.57 1.69
C ARG A 188 3.97 -10.06 2.69
N ARG A 189 2.67 -10.30 2.43
CA ARG A 189 1.60 -9.84 3.32
C ARG A 189 1.62 -10.54 4.68
N LEU A 190 1.82 -11.87 4.69
CA LEU A 190 1.99 -12.64 5.93
C LEU A 190 3.19 -12.15 6.74
N THR A 191 4.30 -11.78 6.08
CA THR A 191 5.49 -11.25 6.76
C THR A 191 5.19 -9.88 7.38
N GLN A 192 4.48 -9.01 6.66
CA GLN A 192 4.06 -7.71 7.20
C GLN A 192 3.18 -7.90 8.43
N GLU A 193 2.19 -8.78 8.36
CA GLU A 193 1.30 -9.06 9.49
C GLU A 193 2.05 -9.65 10.68
N ALA A 194 2.94 -10.62 10.45
CA ALA A 194 3.76 -11.20 11.50
C ALA A 194 4.60 -10.13 12.22
N LYS A 195 5.17 -9.18 11.47
CA LYS A 195 5.91 -8.06 12.05
C LYS A 195 5.00 -7.17 12.90
N LEU A 196 3.80 -6.86 12.43
CA LEU A 196 2.83 -6.06 13.19
C LEU A 196 2.44 -6.75 14.49
N LEU A 197 2.04 -8.02 14.43
CA LEU A 197 1.70 -8.81 15.61
C LEU A 197 2.85 -8.90 16.61
N LEU A 198 4.08 -9.11 16.15
CA LEU A 198 5.25 -9.16 17.03
C LEU A 198 5.51 -7.84 17.76
N LYS A 199 5.16 -6.70 17.17
CA LYS A 199 5.34 -5.35 17.75
C LYS A 199 4.18 -4.94 18.65
N GLN A 200 2.96 -5.24 18.25
CA GLN A 200 1.75 -4.62 18.79
C GLN A 200 1.00 -5.51 19.78
N THR A 201 1.30 -6.81 19.83
CA THR A 201 0.60 -7.75 20.73
C THR A 201 1.56 -8.47 21.68
N ALA A 202 1.00 -8.90 22.81
CA ALA A 202 1.68 -9.76 23.77
C ALA A 202 1.60 -11.26 23.41
N TRP A 203 1.07 -11.61 22.23
CA TRP A 203 0.90 -13.01 21.83
C TRP A 203 2.24 -13.72 21.78
N SER A 204 2.30 -14.96 22.24
CA SER A 204 3.44 -15.85 22.07
C SER A 204 3.76 -16.08 20.59
N ILE A 205 4.98 -16.49 20.30
CA ILE A 205 5.40 -16.86 18.93
C ILE A 205 4.52 -18.01 18.41
N SER A 206 4.08 -18.91 19.30
CA SER A 206 3.15 -20.00 18.95
C SER A 206 1.79 -19.46 18.52
N GLU A 207 1.18 -18.58 19.32
CA GLU A 207 -0.12 -17.99 18.99
C GLU A 207 -0.09 -17.20 17.67
N ILE A 208 1.02 -16.51 17.38
CA ILE A 208 1.20 -15.82 16.09
C ILE A 208 1.32 -16.83 14.94
N ALA A 209 2.09 -17.90 15.12
CA ALA A 209 2.21 -18.96 14.13
C ALA A 209 0.85 -19.59 13.81
N ASP A 210 0.08 -19.92 14.85
CA ASP A 210 -1.25 -20.51 14.74
C ASP A 210 -2.24 -19.53 14.08
N SER A 211 -2.24 -18.25 14.48
CA SER A 211 -3.07 -17.19 13.88
C SER A 211 -2.85 -17.07 12.38
N LEU A 212 -1.58 -17.09 11.96
CA LEU A 212 -1.20 -17.03 10.56
C LEU A 212 -1.31 -18.39 9.83
N GLY A 213 -1.88 -19.41 10.48
CA GLY A 213 -2.17 -20.73 9.94
C GLY A 213 -0.93 -21.55 9.60
N PHE A 214 0.19 -21.39 10.31
CA PHE A 214 1.34 -22.29 10.16
C PHE A 214 1.07 -23.62 10.87
N ALA A 215 1.54 -24.72 10.29
CA ALA A 215 1.35 -26.06 10.86
C ALA A 215 2.09 -26.24 12.19
N ASP A 216 3.22 -25.55 12.35
CA ASP A 216 3.99 -25.51 13.58
C ASP A 216 4.84 -24.24 13.66
N VAL A 217 5.38 -24.01 14.86
CA VAL A 217 6.22 -22.87 15.18
C VAL A 217 7.56 -22.90 14.42
N ALA A 218 8.10 -24.08 14.12
CA ALA A 218 9.38 -24.21 13.43
C ALA A 218 9.30 -23.73 11.97
N HIS A 219 8.21 -24.09 11.28
CA HIS A 219 7.88 -23.59 9.95
C HIS A 219 7.68 -22.08 9.94
N PHE A 220 6.97 -21.53 10.93
CA PHE A 220 6.81 -20.09 11.08
C PHE A 220 8.17 -19.39 11.28
N CYS A 221 9.00 -19.87 12.19
CA CYS A 221 10.32 -19.29 12.46
C CYS A 221 11.22 -19.29 11.22
N THR A 222 11.21 -20.39 10.46
CA THR A 222 11.98 -20.52 9.21
C THR A 222 11.46 -19.56 8.14
N PHE A 223 10.14 -19.51 7.96
CA PHE A 223 9.48 -18.59 7.05
C PHE A 223 9.82 -17.13 7.38
N PHE A 224 9.66 -16.74 8.65
CA PHE A 224 9.88 -15.38 9.11
C PHE A 224 11.35 -14.98 8.96
N LYS A 225 12.28 -15.85 9.37
CA LYS A 225 13.73 -15.59 9.22
C LYS A 225 14.11 -15.38 7.75
N ARG A 226 13.55 -16.18 6.83
CA ARG A 226 13.81 -16.04 5.39
C ARG A 226 13.35 -14.68 4.84
N HIS A 227 12.21 -14.17 5.29
CA HIS A 227 11.60 -12.95 4.74
C HIS A 227 11.90 -11.67 5.53
N ALA A 228 12.30 -11.79 6.79
CA ALA A 228 12.63 -10.66 7.67
C ALA A 228 14.12 -10.58 8.02
N ALA A 229 14.95 -11.51 7.52
CA ALA A 229 16.39 -11.66 7.82
C ALA A 229 16.75 -11.89 9.29
N GLN A 230 15.78 -11.96 10.20
CA GLN A 230 15.98 -12.16 11.64
C GLN A 230 14.89 -13.07 12.22
N THR A 231 15.15 -13.69 13.38
CA THR A 231 14.15 -14.58 14.00
C THR A 231 12.99 -13.77 14.60
N PRO A 232 11.79 -14.36 14.76
CA PRO A 232 10.66 -13.66 15.39
C PRO A 232 10.99 -13.14 16.79
N GLY A 233 11.74 -13.92 17.58
CA GLY A 233 12.16 -13.56 18.93
C GLY A 233 13.12 -12.38 18.93
N ASP A 234 14.13 -12.38 18.05
CA ASP A 234 15.08 -11.26 17.92
C ASP A 234 14.36 -10.00 17.44
N PHE A 235 13.46 -10.14 16.46
CA PHE A 235 12.64 -9.05 15.95
C PHE A 235 11.84 -8.38 17.05
N ARG A 236 11.17 -9.17 17.91
CA ARG A 236 10.39 -8.65 19.02
C ARG A 236 11.27 -7.92 20.03
N ARG A 237 12.43 -8.46 20.40
CA ARG A 237 13.33 -7.78 21.35
C ARG A 237 13.76 -6.43 20.82
N LEU A 238 14.23 -6.37 19.56
CA LEU A 238 14.63 -5.11 18.92
C LEU A 238 13.49 -4.10 18.83
N ALA A 239 12.26 -4.55 18.56
CA ALA A 239 11.10 -3.67 18.51
C ALA A 239 10.74 -3.07 19.88
N VAL A 240 10.93 -3.81 20.98
CA VAL A 240 10.67 -3.32 22.34
C VAL A 240 11.72 -2.32 22.80
N PHE A 241 12.98 -2.45 22.34
CA PHE A 241 14.06 -1.51 22.67
C PHE A 241 14.10 -0.25 21.77
N GLY A 242 13.25 -0.16 20.75
CA GLY A 242 13.18 0.95 19.81
C GLY A 242 12.05 1.95 20.08
N LEU A 243 11.44 1.92 21.28
CA LEU A 243 10.45 2.87 21.78
C LEU A 243 11.03 3.69 22.93
#